data_AF-A0A4R4QBA7-F1
#
_entry.id   AF-A0A4R4QBA7-F1
#
_cell.length_a   1.000
_cell.length_b   1.000
_cell.length_c   1.000
_cell.angle_alpha   90.00
_cell.angle_beta   90.00
_cell.angle_gamma   90.00
#
_symmetry.space_group_name_H-M   'P 1'
#
loop_
_entity.id
_entity.type
_entity.pdbx_description
1 polymer ?
#
loop_
_entity_poly.entity_id
_entity_poly.type
_entity_poly.pdbx_seq_one_letter_code
_entity_poly.pdbx_strand_id
1 'polypeptide(L)' 'MPEWSCACCGRYRVSVELIRGRYRYRLVHRYPREFGGGKNVLGEVGSITELEELLRRRTSLTLADLREAA' A
#
# COMPACT_ATOMS: atom_id res chain seq x y z
N MET A 1 7.97 -11.16 1.13
CA MET A 1 7.39 -10.15 0.22
C MET A 1 7.65 -8.81 0.86
N PRO A 2 8.34 -7.88 0.18
CA PRO A 2 8.50 -6.54 0.73
C PRO A 2 7.11 -5.90 0.90
N GLU A 3 6.89 -5.36 2.10
CA GLU A 3 5.70 -4.61 2.45
C GLU A 3 6.14 -3.24 2.92
N TRP A 4 5.50 -2.20 2.40
CA TRP A 4 5.65 -0.86 2.94
C TRP A 4 4.40 -0.45 3.70
N SER A 5 4.58 0.38 4.72
CA SER A 5 3.49 0.98 5.48
C SER A 5 3.69 2.48 5.58
N CYS A 6 2.60 3.24 5.69
CA CYS A 6 2.71 4.69 5.88
C CYS A 6 3.37 5.00 7.23
N ALA A 7 4.34 5.91 7.23
CA ALA A 7 5.07 6.33 8.42
C ALA A 7 4.19 7.05 9.45
N CYS A 8 3.07 7.64 9.02
CA CYS A 8 2.22 8.45 9.89
C CYS A 8 1.37 7.62 10.88
N CYS A 9 0.78 6.51 10.45
CA CYS A 9 -0.11 5.71 11.30
C CYS A 9 -0.09 4.20 11.02
N GLY A 10 0.71 3.73 10.05
CA GLY A 10 0.77 2.32 9.63
C GLY A 10 -0.54 1.73 9.08
N ARG A 11 -1.58 2.53 8.86
CA ARG A 11 -2.89 2.06 8.37
C ARG A 11 -2.88 1.73 6.88
N TYR A 12 -2.14 2.48 6.09
CA TYR A 12 -1.96 2.19 4.68
C TYR A 12 -0.75 1.28 4.49
N ARG A 13 -0.93 0.20 3.75
CA ARG A 13 0.11 -0.77 3.42
C ARG A 13 0.18 -0.99 1.92
N VAL A 14 1.38 -1.12 1.40
CA VAL A 14 1.67 -1.49 0.02
C VAL A 14 2.40 -2.82 0.03
N SER A 15 1.76 -3.87 -0.46
CA SER A 15 2.42 -5.17 -0.64
C SER A 15 2.96 -5.28 -2.06
N VAL A 16 4.17 -5.84 -2.21
CA VAL A 16 4.77 -6.08 -3.52
C VAL A 16 4.93 -7.56 -3.80
N GLU A 17 4.42 -7.96 -4.96
CA GLU A 17 4.49 -9.32 -5.47
C GLU A 17 5.21 -9.31 -6.82
N LEU A 18 6.22 -10.18 -7.00
CA LEU A 18 6.87 -10.39 -8.30
C LEU A 18 6.28 -11.63 -8.95
N ILE A 19 5.45 -11.44 -9.98
CA ILE A 19 4.74 -12.52 -10.67
C ILE A 19 5.26 -12.61 -12.10
N ARG A 20 5.92 -13.72 -12.45
CA ARG A 20 6.49 -13.96 -13.79
C ARG A 20 7.35 -12.78 -14.31
N GLY A 21 8.19 -12.23 -13.44
CA GLY A 21 9.08 -11.10 -13.77
C GLY A 21 8.39 -9.73 -13.82
N ARG A 22 7.11 -9.63 -13.45
CA ARG A 22 6.37 -8.35 -13.36
C ARG A 22 6.07 -8.01 -11.91
N TYR A 23 6.35 -6.78 -11.52
CA TYR A 23 5.97 -6.26 -10.21
C TYR A 23 4.45 -6.01 -10.17
N ARG A 24 3.86 -6.30 -9.02
CA ARG A 24 2.47 -5.98 -8.69
C ARG A 24 2.45 -5.32 -7.32
N TYR A 25 1.94 -4.10 -7.27
CA TYR A 25 1.82 -3.29 -6.06
C TYR A 25 0.36 -3.27 -5.65
N ARG A 26 0.06 -3.65 -4.41
CA ARG A 26 -1.30 -3.67 -3.86
C ARG A 26 -1.41 -2.68 -2.71
N LEU A 27 -2.24 -1.65 -2.86
CA LEU A 27 -2.54 -0.69 -1.79
C LEU A 27 -3.70 -1.20 -0.94
N VAL A 28 -3.47 -1.31 0.36
CA VAL A 28 -4.43 -1.79 1.35
C VAL A 28 -4.60 -0.77 2.47
N HIS A 29 -5.84 -0.52 2.87
CA HIS A 29 -6.16 0.22 4.09
C HIS A 29 -6.58 -0.74 5.19
N ARG A 30 -5.89 -0.70 6.33
CA ARG A 30 -6.13 -1.53 7.50
C ARG A 30 -6.93 -0.76 8.55
N TYR A 31 -8.04 -1.34 8.98
CA TYR A 31 -8.88 -0.78 10.03
C TYR A 31 -8.38 -1.22 11.42
N PRO A 32 -8.42 -0.33 12.42
CA PRO A 32 -8.18 -0.70 13.80
C PRO A 32 -9.11 -1.81 14.29
N ARG A 33 -8.68 -2.58 15.30
CA ARG A 33 -9.47 -3.68 15.87
C ARG A 33 -10.78 -3.22 16.47
N GLU A 34 -10.85 -1.99 16.98
CA GLU A 34 -12.08 -1.38 17.51
C GLU A 34 -13.20 -1.25 16.45
N PHE A 35 -12.84 -1.21 15.16
CA PHE A 35 -13.77 -1.20 14.03
C PHE A 35 -13.90 -2.58 13.36
N GLY A 36 -13.57 -3.66 14.06
CA GLY A 36 -13.64 -5.04 13.54
C GLY A 36 -12.37 -5.53 12.84
N GLY A 37 -11.28 -4.74 12.80
CA GLY A 37 -9.94 -5.23 12.45
C GLY A 37 -9.75 -5.72 11.01
N GLY A 38 -10.49 -5.16 10.06
CA GLY A 38 -10.46 -5.57 8.66
C GLY A 38 -9.35 -4.93 7.82
N LYS A 39 -9.32 -5.30 6.53
CA LYS A 39 -8.48 -4.66 5.51
C LYS A 39 -9.29 -4.47 4.22
N ASN A 40 -9.11 -3.35 3.55
CA ASN A 40 -9.73 -3.05 2.26
C ASN A 40 -8.66 -2.80 1.20
N VAL A 41 -8.79 -3.45 0.04
CA VAL A 41 -7.90 -3.23 -1.10
C VAL A 41 -8.39 -2.01 -1.87
N LEU A 42 -7.57 -0.97 -1.95
CA LEU A 42 -7.91 0.28 -2.63
C LEU A 42 -7.53 0.27 -4.11
N GLY A 43 -6.57 -0.57 -4.50
CA GLY A 43 -6.17 -0.76 -5.89
C GLY A 43 -4.91 -1.62 -6.04
N GLU A 44 -4.68 -2.05 -7.29
CA GLU A 44 -3.53 -2.85 -7.69
C GLU A 44 -2.96 -2.33 -9.01
N VAL A 45 -1.64 -2.22 -9.10
CA VAL A 45 -0.94 -1.62 -10.25
C VAL A 45 0.36 -2.36 -10.56
N GLY A 46 0.89 -2.18 -11.79
CA GLY A 46 2.04 -2.94 -12.28
C GLY A 46 3.39 -2.20 -12.21
N SER A 47 3.38 -0.93 -11.82
CA SER A 47 4.57 -0.08 -11.82
C SER A 47 4.60 0.90 -10.65
N ILE A 48 5.79 1.41 -10.33
CA ILE A 48 6.00 2.42 -9.28
C ILE A 48 5.28 3.73 -9.63
N THR A 49 5.29 4.14 -10.89
CA THR A 49 4.60 5.36 -11.35
C THR A 49 3.10 5.27 -11.15
N GLU A 50 2.48 4.15 -11.55
CA GLU A 50 1.05 3.92 -11.32
C GLU A 50 0.73 3.81 -9.82
N LEU A 51 1.66 3.31 -9.01
CA LEU A 51 1.50 3.28 -7.55
C LEU A 51 1.46 4.70 -6.97
N GLU A 52 2.35 5.59 -7.43
CA GLU A 52 2.34 6.99 -6.99
C GLU A 52 1.02 7.68 -7.37
N GLU A 53 0.53 7.46 -8.59
CA GLU A 53 -0.78 7.96 -8.99
C GLU A 53 -1.92 7.38 -8.15
N LEU A 54 -1.90 6.07 -7.89
CA LEU A 54 -2.91 5.40 -7.07
C LEU A 54 -2.93 5.99 -5.65
N LEU A 55 -1.76 6.20 -5.05
CA LEU A 55 -1.62 6.81 -3.73
C LEU A 55 -2.23 8.22 -3.72
N ARG A 56 -1.86 9.08 -4.68
CA ARG A 56 -2.40 10.44 -4.79
C ARG A 56 -3.92 10.47 -5.02
N ARG A 57 -4.47 9.49 -5.75
CA ARG A 57 -5.91 9.42 -6.06
C ARG A 57 -6.76 8.88 -4.90
N ARG A 58 -6.21 7.97 -4.09
CA ARG A 58 -6.96 7.27 -3.03
C ARG A 58 -6.64 7.75 -1.62
N THR A 59 -5.53 8.46 -1.44
CA THR A 59 -4.99 8.88 -0.15
C THR A 59 -4.26 10.22 -0.28
N SER A 60 -3.82 10.80 0.84
CA SER A 60 -2.93 11.97 0.85
C SER A 60 -1.44 11.60 0.90
N LEU A 61 -1.10 10.33 0.67
CA LEU A 61 0.27 9.82 0.81
C LEU A 61 1.03 9.87 -0.51
N THR A 62 2.35 9.92 -0.40
CA THR A 62 3.32 9.75 -1.49
C THR A 62 4.22 8.56 -1.20
N LEU A 63 5.06 8.17 -2.18
CA LEU A 63 6.07 7.13 -1.96
C LEU A 63 7.05 7.48 -0.82
N ALA A 64 7.34 8.77 -0.62
CA ALA A 64 8.24 9.24 0.44
C ALA A 64 7.65 9.05 1.85
N ASP A 65 6.32 8.95 1.97
CA ASP A 65 5.63 8.70 3.23
C ASP A 65 5.62 7.22 3.62
N LEU A 66 6.08 6.34 2.73
CA LEU A 66 6.12 4.90 2.94
C LEU A 66 7.45 4.47 3.55
N ARG A 67 7.38 3.53 4.50
CA ARG A 67 8.53 2.88 5.14
C ARG A 67 8.39 1.38 5.06
N GLU A 68 9.51 0.66 5.00
CA GLU A 68 9.46 -0.81 5.08
C GLU A 68 8.79 -1.24 6.38
N ALA A 69 7.81 -2.12 6.27
CA ALA A 69 7.17 -2.79 7.38
C ALA A 69 8.09 -3.94 7.82
N ALA A 70 8.57 -3.86 9.07
CA ALA A 70 9.42 -4.87 9.70
C ALA A 70 8.68 -6.19 9.97
#